data_AF-A0A7W1TDQ6-F1
#
_entry.id   AF-A0A7W1TDQ6-F1
#
_cell.length_a   1.000
_cell.length_b   1.000
_cell.length_c   1.000
_cell.angle_alpha   90.00
_cell.angle_beta   90.00
_cell.angle_gamma   90.00
#
_symmetry.space_group_name_H-M   'P 1'
#
loop_
_entity.id
_entity.type
_entity.pdbx_description
1 polymer ?
#
loop_
_entity_poly.entity_id
_entity_poly.type
_entity_poly.pdbx_seq_one_letter_code
_entity_poly.pdbx_strand_id
1 'polypeptide(L)'
;MAVVIFWLGGFTFYAGVVIPTAHGVLGSHREVGFITQAVTFWINVSGGVAAVLLLVNLWRMDRSMRWLCRSAWATWSVITVAQVALVVLHPALDGMLDAKDHEFLDRAGFHHLHRIYLIIATVQWCATLPHVGLLFVAWQSQDRSTTLARSLQ
;
A
#
# COMPACT_ATOMS: atom_id res chain seq x y z
N MET A 1 -3.90 5.34 -12.49
CA MET A 1 -3.22 4.03 -12.50
C MET A 1 -1.73 4.12 -12.23
N ALA A 2 -0.98 5.05 -12.84
CA ALA A 2 0.48 5.19 -12.62
C ALA A 2 0.90 5.25 -11.13
N VAL A 3 0.20 6.03 -10.29
CA VAL A 3 0.52 6.13 -8.84
C VAL A 3 0.30 4.82 -8.10
N VAL A 4 -0.76 4.07 -8.44
CA VAL A 4 -1.04 2.77 -7.82
C VAL A 4 0.01 1.74 -8.24
N ILE A 5 0.45 1.76 -9.50
CA ILE A 5 1.52 0.91 -10.02
C ILE A 5 2.85 1.26 -9.35
N PHE A 6 3.14 2.56 -9.21
CA PHE A 6 4.34 3.03 -8.52
C PHE A 6 4.37 2.55 -7.07
N TRP A 7 3.27 2.72 -6.33
CA TRP A 7 3.18 2.26 -4.95
C TRP A 7 3.26 0.73 -4.84
N LEU A 8 2.43 0.00 -5.60
CA LEU A 8 2.35 -1.46 -5.52
C LEU A 8 3.66 -2.11 -5.99
N GLY A 9 4.20 -1.65 -7.11
CA GLY A 9 5.47 -2.12 -7.67
C GLY A 9 6.65 -1.73 -6.80
N GLY A 10 6.71 -0.48 -6.35
CA GLY A 10 7.76 0.02 -5.47
C GLY A 10 7.81 -0.71 -4.13
N PHE A 11 6.65 -0.91 -3.48
CA PHE A 11 6.55 -1.71 -2.26
C PHE A 11 7.02 -3.15 -2.47
N THR A 12 6.55 -3.81 -3.52
CA THR A 12 6.90 -5.21 -3.82
C THR A 12 8.39 -5.36 -4.12
N PHE A 13 8.95 -4.46 -4.94
CA PHE A 13 10.38 -4.45 -5.27
C PHE A 13 11.24 -4.17 -4.03
N TYR A 14 10.85 -3.19 -3.22
CA TYR A 14 11.59 -2.86 -2.01
C TYR A 14 11.61 -4.04 -1.03
N ALA A 15 10.43 -4.61 -0.72
CA ALA A 15 10.31 -5.72 0.23
C ALA A 15 10.97 -7.01 -0.27
N GLY A 16 10.80 -7.34 -1.56
CA GLY A 16 11.27 -8.61 -2.13
C GLY A 16 12.72 -8.61 -2.58
N VAL A 17 13.29 -7.46 -2.94
CA VAL A 17 14.63 -7.35 -3.52
C VAL A 17 15.54 -6.48 -2.67
N VAL A 18 15.14 -5.23 -2.41
CA VAL A 18 16.03 -4.25 -1.76
C VAL A 18 16.37 -4.65 -0.34
N ILE A 19 15.39 -5.05 0.48
CA ILE A 19 15.64 -5.46 1.88
C ILE A 19 16.59 -6.67 1.95
N PRO A 20 16.34 -7.80 1.26
CA PRO A 20 17.28 -8.94 1.27
C PRO A 20 18.68 -8.58 0.77
N THR A 21 18.79 -7.81 -0.31
CA THR A 21 20.09 -7.37 -0.84
C THR A 21 20.82 -6.47 0.16
N ALA A 22 20.13 -5.54 0.80
CA ALA A 22 20.71 -4.66 1.81
C ALA A 22 21.24 -5.44 3.02
N HIS A 23 20.51 -6.46 3.49
CA HIS A 23 21.01 -7.36 4.53
C HIS A 23 22.28 -8.12 4.10
N GLY A 24 22.34 -8.59 2.86
CA GLY A 24 23.50 -9.30 2.32
C GLY A 24 24.74 -8.41 2.14
N VAL A 25 24.56 -7.13 1.80
CA VAL A 25 25.66 -6.20 1.55
C VAL A 25 26.15 -5.50 2.81
N LEU A 26 25.24 -5.01 3.65
CA LEU A 26 25.59 -4.21 4.83
C LEU A 26 25.96 -5.09 6.03
N GLY A 27 25.46 -6.33 6.10
CA GLY A 27 25.68 -7.25 7.22
C GLY A 27 25.08 -6.79 8.57
N SER A 28 24.69 -5.53 8.68
CA SER A 28 24.11 -4.89 9.87
C SER A 28 22.60 -4.73 9.71
N HIS A 29 21.83 -5.44 10.54
CA HIS A 29 20.36 -5.30 10.58
C HIS A 29 19.92 -3.90 11.02
N ARG A 30 20.78 -3.17 11.74
CA ARG A 30 20.54 -1.81 12.23
C ARG A 30 20.53 -0.79 11.09
N GLU A 31 21.53 -0.84 10.21
CA GLU A 31 21.62 0.06 9.06
C GLU A 31 20.47 -0.16 8.08
N VAL A 32 20.12 -1.43 7.82
CA VAL A 32 18.94 -1.77 7.02
C VAL A 32 17.65 -1.23 7.65
N GLY A 33 17.56 -1.22 8.98
CA GLY A 33 16.46 -0.65 9.73
C GLY A 33 16.29 0.85 9.48
N PHE A 34 17.37 1.63 9.53
CA PHE A 34 17.33 3.07 9.25
C PHE A 34 17.01 3.39 7.79
N ILE A 35 17.55 2.63 6.84
CA ILE A 35 17.18 2.75 5.41
C ILE A 35 15.68 2.48 5.25
N THR A 36 15.18 1.41 5.88
CA THR A 36 13.77 1.03 5.83
C THR A 36 12.87 2.07 6.47
N GLN A 37 13.29 2.71 7.56
CA GLN A 37 12.59 3.84 8.16
C GLN A 37 12.41 4.98 7.14
N ALA A 38 13.51 5.42 6.52
CA ALA A 38 13.47 6.51 5.53
C ALA A 38 12.60 6.18 4.31
N VAL A 39 12.65 4.94 3.83
CA VAL A 39 11.85 4.50 2.67
C VAL A 39 10.37 4.33 3.04
N THR A 40 10.08 3.92 4.28
CA THR A 40 8.73 3.70 4.77
C THR A 40 7.93 4.99 4.79
N PHE A 41 8.56 6.13 5.08
CA PHE A 41 7.93 7.44 4.94
C PHE A 41 7.37 7.65 3.51
N TRP A 42 8.20 7.44 2.49
CA TRP A 42 7.79 7.62 1.09
C TRP A 42 6.76 6.59 0.62
N ILE A 43 6.85 5.35 1.11
CA ILE A 43 5.85 4.31 0.86
C ILE A 43 4.49 4.72 1.46
N ASN A 44 4.46 5.28 2.67
CA ASN A 44 3.23 5.74 3.30
C ASN A 44 2.63 6.96 2.57
N VAL A 45 3.46 7.93 2.20
CA VAL A 45 3.01 9.11 1.44
C VAL A 45 2.41 8.67 0.10
N SER A 46 3.13 7.87 -0.68
CA SER A 46 2.63 7.38 -1.97
C SER A 46 1.40 6.47 -1.82
N GLY A 47 1.31 5.69 -0.74
CA GLY A 47 0.14 4.88 -0.41
C GLY A 47 -1.09 5.70 -0.07
N GLY A 48 -0.94 6.79 0.68
CA GLY A 48 -1.99 7.77 0.94
C GLY A 48 -2.51 8.42 -0.34
N VAL A 49 -1.59 8.86 -1.22
CA VAL A 49 -1.97 9.43 -2.53
C VAL A 49 -2.69 8.38 -3.39
N ALA A 50 -2.22 7.13 -3.41
CA ALA A 50 -2.88 6.04 -4.11
C ALA A 50 -4.31 5.81 -3.57
N ALA A 51 -4.51 5.75 -2.25
CA ALA A 51 -5.81 5.55 -1.63
C ALA A 51 -6.82 6.66 -1.99
N VAL A 52 -6.38 7.93 -2.02
CA VAL A 52 -7.21 9.06 -2.45
C VAL A 52 -7.60 8.95 -3.93
N LEU A 53 -6.66 8.60 -4.80
CA LEU A 53 -6.96 8.42 -6.23
C LEU A 53 -7.91 7.23 -6.46
N LEU A 54 -7.76 6.15 -5.70
CA LEU A 54 -8.70 5.02 -5.74
C LEU A 54 -10.11 5.43 -5.30
N LEU A 55 -10.24 6.27 -4.27
CA LEU A 55 -11.53 6.84 -3.83
C LEU A 55 -12.20 7.64 -4.96
N VAL A 56 -11.44 8.49 -5.66
CA VAL A 56 -11.95 9.26 -6.79
C VAL A 56 -12.46 8.34 -7.92
N ASN A 57 -11.74 7.26 -8.22
CA ASN A 57 -12.20 6.27 -9.21
C ASN A 57 -13.47 5.56 -8.74
N LEU A 58 -13.53 5.18 -7.47
CA LEU A 58 -14.66 4.48 -6.88
C LEU A 58 -15.94 5.33 -6.88
N TRP A 59 -15.82 6.64 -6.67
CA TRP A 59 -16.96 7.56 -6.79
C TRP A 59 -17.50 7.68 -8.22
N ARG A 60 -16.65 7.46 -9.23
CA ARG A 60 -17.05 7.49 -10.65
C ARG A 60 -17.51 6.14 -11.18
N MET A 61 -17.41 5.08 -10.37
CA MET A 61 -17.79 3.73 -10.79
C MET A 61 -19.32 3.64 -10.96
N ASP A 62 -19.75 3.09 -12.10
CA ASP A 62 -21.16 2.81 -12.35
C ASP A 62 -21.73 1.85 -11.29
N ARG A 63 -22.90 2.22 -10.74
CA ARG A 63 -23.60 1.49 -9.68
C ARG A 63 -24.53 0.40 -10.21
N SER A 64 -24.68 0.27 -11.53
CA SER A 64 -25.46 -0.81 -12.16
C SER A 64 -24.95 -2.20 -11.72
N MET A 65 -23.64 -2.37 -11.59
CA MET A 65 -23.00 -3.62 -11.12
C MET A 65 -22.77 -3.57 -9.60
N ARG A 66 -23.85 -3.72 -8.84
CA ARG A 66 -23.87 -3.63 -7.36
C ARG A 66 -22.79 -4.47 -6.65
N TRP A 67 -22.48 -5.67 -7.15
CA TRP A 67 -21.49 -6.55 -6.54
C TRP A 67 -20.06 -6.02 -6.71
N LEU A 68 -19.70 -5.51 -7.90
CA LEU A 68 -18.40 -4.88 -8.16
C LEU A 68 -18.22 -3.66 -7.26
N CYS A 69 -19.22 -2.80 -7.20
CA CYS A 69 -19.18 -1.59 -6.39
C CYS A 69 -19.01 -1.94 -4.90
N ARG A 70 -19.78 -2.91 -4.37
CA ARG A 70 -19.64 -3.38 -2.99
C ARG A 70 -18.25 -3.94 -2.69
N SER A 71 -17.70 -4.80 -3.56
CA SER A 71 -16.37 -5.36 -3.38
C SER A 71 -15.27 -4.29 -3.50
N ALA A 72 -15.43 -3.30 -4.37
CA ALA A 72 -14.49 -2.20 -4.53
C ALA A 72 -14.51 -1.27 -3.31
N TRP A 73 -15.67 -0.98 -2.73
CA TRP A 73 -15.79 -0.28 -1.44
C TRP A 73 -15.19 -1.08 -0.28
N ALA A 74 -15.45 -2.38 -0.20
CA ALA A 74 -14.90 -3.22 0.86
C ALA A 74 -13.36 -3.24 0.83
N THR A 75 -12.78 -3.50 -0.34
CA THR A 75 -11.33 -3.52 -0.53
C THR A 75 -10.70 -2.14 -0.29
N TRP A 76 -11.32 -1.06 -0.78
CA TRP A 76 -10.85 0.31 -0.52
C TRP A 76 -10.86 0.67 0.97
N SER A 77 -11.91 0.26 1.70
CA SER A 77 -11.98 0.47 3.15
C SER A 77 -10.87 -0.27 3.88
N VAL A 78 -10.57 -1.52 3.50
CA VAL A 78 -9.44 -2.28 4.08
C VAL A 78 -8.11 -1.57 3.80
N ILE A 79 -7.88 -1.13 2.56
CA ILE A 79 -6.66 -0.39 2.18
C ILE A 79 -6.53 0.89 3.00
N THR A 80 -7.60 1.65 3.14
CA THR A 80 -7.60 2.95 3.82
C THR A 80 -7.39 2.79 5.33
N VAL A 81 -8.08 1.84 5.96
CA VAL A 81 -7.90 1.54 7.39
C VAL A 81 -6.47 1.07 7.66
N ALA A 82 -5.93 0.18 6.82
CA ALA A 82 -4.55 -0.26 6.95
C ALA A 82 -3.57 0.91 6.76
N GLN A 83 -3.78 1.77 5.75
CA GLN A 83 -2.93 2.93 5.47
C GLN A 83 -2.92 3.93 6.64
N VAL A 84 -4.07 4.19 7.26
CA VAL A 84 -4.15 5.04 8.47
C VAL A 84 -3.40 4.38 9.63
N ALA A 85 -3.60 3.08 9.84
CA ALA A 85 -2.90 2.35 10.90
C ALA A 85 -1.37 2.39 10.72
N LEU A 86 -0.86 2.24 9.49
CA LEU A 86 0.58 2.35 9.21
C LEU A 86 1.11 3.76 9.47
N VAL A 87 0.38 4.81 9.06
CA VAL A 87 0.79 6.20 9.31
C VAL A 87 0.82 6.53 10.80
N VAL A 88 -0.11 6.00 11.58
CA VAL A 88 -0.13 6.18 13.05
C VAL A 88 0.97 5.37 13.73
N LEU A 89 1.23 4.14 13.25
CA LEU A 89 2.22 3.25 13.84
C LEU A 89 3.66 3.67 13.52
N HIS A 90 3.88 4.35 12.39
CA HIS A 90 5.21 4.73 11.93
C HIS A 90 5.96 5.67 12.90
N PRO A 91 5.39 6.78 13.41
CA PRO A 91 6.04 7.60 14.43
C PRO A 91 6.37 6.85 15.72
N ALA A 92 5.55 5.87 16.10
CA ALA A 92 5.81 5.06 17.29
C ALA A 92 7.01 4.13 17.11
N LEU A 93 7.22 3.58 15.91
CA LEU A 93 8.41 2.82 15.56
C LEU A 93 9.65 3.73 15.48
N ASP A 94 9.50 4.91 14.90
CA ASP A 94 10.58 5.88 14.73
C ASP A 94 11.08 6.41 16.09
N GLY A 95 10.18 6.64 17.04
CA GLY A 95 10.53 7.08 18.39
C GLY A 95 11.28 6.01 19.22
N MET A 96 11.28 4.75 18.79
CA MET A 96 12.04 3.66 19.44
C MET A 96 13.45 3.48 18.86
N LEU A 97 13.75 4.16 17.75
CA LEU A 97 15.08 4.21 17.13
C LEU A 97 15.78 5.49 17.60
N ASP A 98 16.88 5.37 18.35
CA ASP A 98 17.65 6.56 18.71
C ASP A 98 18.44 7.04 17.48
N ALA A 99 18.00 8.13 16.86
CA ALA A 99 18.67 8.69 15.69
C ALA A 99 20.04 9.32 16.01
N LYS A 100 20.34 9.61 17.29
CA LYS A 100 21.61 10.24 17.70
C LYS A 100 22.68 9.20 18.00
N ASP A 101 22.35 8.20 18.80
CA ASP A 101 23.30 7.15 19.18
C ASP A 101 23.17 5.88 18.32
N HIS A 102 22.25 5.89 17.35
CA HIS A 102 21.80 4.76 16.54
C HIS A 102 21.24 3.58 17.40
N GLU A 103 21.14 3.68 18.73
CA GLU A 103 20.83 2.53 19.61
C GLU A 103 19.32 2.20 19.64
N PHE A 104 19.00 0.92 19.90
CA PHE A 104 17.63 0.48 20.11
C PHE A 104 17.27 0.70 21.60
N LEU A 105 16.41 1.67 21.89
CA LEU A 105 15.99 1.99 23.26
C LEU A 105 15.16 0.85 23.90
N ASP A 106 14.36 0.14 23.10
CA ASP A 106 13.62 -1.07 23.49
C ASP A 106 13.50 -2.06 22.33
N ARG A 107 14.44 -2.99 22.25
CA ARG A 107 14.52 -3.98 21.17
C ARG A 107 13.32 -4.94 21.13
N ALA A 108 12.74 -5.27 22.29
CA ALA A 108 11.63 -6.22 22.39
C ALA A 108 10.31 -5.57 21.96
N GLY A 109 10.04 -4.33 22.43
CA GLY A 109 8.90 -3.53 22.01
C GLY A 109 8.93 -3.23 20.51
N PHE A 110 10.09 -2.86 19.98
CA PHE A 110 10.29 -2.61 18.55
C PHE A 110 9.93 -3.82 17.69
N HIS A 111 10.43 -5.02 18.02
CA HIS A 111 10.14 -6.23 17.23
C HIS A 111 8.64 -6.56 17.18
N HIS A 112 7.93 -6.37 18.29
CA HIS A 112 6.49 -6.63 18.34
C HIS A 112 5.70 -5.66 17.45
N LEU A 113 5.92 -4.35 17.61
CA LEU A 113 5.25 -3.33 16.79
C LEU A 113 5.65 -3.44 15.32
N HIS A 114 6.91 -3.73 15.03
CA HIS A 114 7.39 -3.92 13.66
C HIS A 114 6.70 -5.13 13.00
N ARG A 115 6.50 -6.22 13.73
CA ARG A 115 5.74 -7.38 13.23
C ARG A 115 4.29 -7.03 12.93
N ILE A 116 3.63 -6.25 13.80
CA ILE A 116 2.27 -5.76 13.56
C ILE A 116 2.24 -4.89 12.30
N TYR A 117 3.21 -3.97 12.16
CA TYR A 117 3.37 -3.12 10.98
C TYR A 117 3.45 -3.94 9.69
N LEU A 118 4.30 -4.97 9.65
CA LEU A 118 4.46 -5.85 8.49
C LEU A 118 3.18 -6.62 8.16
N ILE A 119 2.44 -7.11 9.17
CA ILE A 119 1.16 -7.78 8.96
C ILE A 119 0.15 -6.82 8.32
N ILE A 120 0.02 -5.60 8.85
CA ILE A 120 -0.89 -4.58 8.31
C ILE A 120 -0.50 -4.23 6.87
N ALA A 121 0.78 -4.02 6.60
CA ALA A 121 1.28 -3.72 5.27
C ALA A 121 1.01 -4.87 4.27
N THR A 122 1.14 -6.12 4.72
CA THR A 122 0.82 -7.30 3.90
C THR A 122 -0.67 -7.38 3.59
N VAL A 123 -1.53 -7.14 4.59
CA VAL A 123 -2.98 -7.09 4.40
C VAL A 123 -3.37 -5.99 3.40
N GLN A 124 -2.77 -4.79 3.53
CA GLN A 124 -2.98 -3.69 2.60
C GLN A 124 -2.57 -4.06 1.17
N TRP A 125 -1.40 -4.68 1.01
CA TRP A 125 -0.91 -5.15 -0.29
C TRP A 125 -1.86 -6.19 -0.89
N CYS A 126 -2.26 -7.20 -0.11
CA CYS A 126 -3.21 -8.22 -0.52
C CYS A 126 -4.57 -7.65 -0.90
N ALA A 127 -5.05 -6.60 -0.24
CA ALA A 127 -6.32 -5.93 -0.56
C ALA A 127 -6.22 -5.07 -1.83
N THR A 128 -5.03 -4.55 -2.13
CA THR A 128 -4.80 -3.71 -3.33
C THR A 128 -4.87 -4.51 -4.62
N LEU A 129 -4.39 -5.76 -4.63
CA LEU A 129 -4.45 -6.65 -5.80
C LEU A 129 -5.88 -6.86 -6.36
N PRO A 130 -6.85 -7.36 -5.56
CA PRO A 130 -8.22 -7.52 -6.05
C PRO A 130 -8.87 -6.18 -6.33
N HIS A 131 -8.54 -5.10 -5.60
CA HIS A 131 -9.08 -3.77 -5.89
C HIS A 131 -8.72 -3.31 -7.30
N VAL A 132 -7.44 -3.46 -7.69
CA VAL A 132 -6.98 -3.16 -9.05
C VAL A 132 -7.69 -4.04 -10.08
N GLY A 133 -7.85 -5.34 -9.80
CA GLY A 133 -8.59 -6.25 -10.67
C GLY A 133 -10.06 -5.83 -10.89
N LEU A 134 -10.75 -5.40 -9.82
CA LEU A 134 -12.12 -4.89 -9.89
C LEU A 134 -12.23 -3.64 -10.74
N LEU A 135 -11.26 -2.71 -10.64
CA LEU A 135 -11.22 -1.52 -11.48
C LEU A 135 -11.02 -1.87 -12.96
N PHE A 136 -10.14 -2.84 -13.27
CA PHE A 136 -9.98 -3.32 -14.65
C PHE A 136 -11.26 -3.92 -15.21
N VAL A 137 -11.96 -4.78 -14.45
CA VAL A 137 -13.24 -5.38 -14.88
C VAL A 137 -14.30 -4.30 -15.11
N ALA A 138 -14.40 -3.32 -14.21
CA ALA A 138 -15.36 -2.23 -14.34
C ALA A 138 -15.05 -1.28 -15.51
N TRP A 139 -13.78 -1.10 -15.85
CA TRP A 139 -13.39 -0.33 -17.02
C TRP A 139 -13.72 -1.09 -18.32
N GLN A 140 -13.45 -2.40 -18.37
CA GLN A 140 -13.79 -3.23 -19.53
C GLN A 140 -15.30 -3.30 -19.80
N SER A 141 -16.15 -3.27 -18.77
CA SER A 141 -17.61 -3.26 -18.97
C SER A 141 -18.09 -1.93 -19.56
N GLN A 142 -17.56 -0.80 -19.10
CA GLN A 142 -17.89 0.53 -19.63
C GLN A 142 -17.46 0.70 -21.09
N ASP A 143 -16.28 0.20 -21.47
CA ASP A 143 -15.78 0.28 -22.85
C ASP A 143 -16.65 -0.53 -23.82
N ARG A 144 -17.11 -1.71 -23.42
CA ARG A 144 -18.04 -2.54 -24.23
C ARG A 144 -19.36 -1.82 -24.46
N SER A 145 -19.95 -1.23 -23.41
CA SER A 145 -21.20 -0.48 -23.51
C SER A 145 -21.07 0.73 -24.43
N THR A 146 -19.95 1.45 -24.35
CA THR A 146 -19.68 2.64 -25.18
C THR A 146 -19.49 2.26 -26.66
N THR A 147 -18.80 1.15 -26.92
CA THR A 147 -18.56 0.67 -28.30
C THR A 147 -19.87 0.24 -28.98
N LEU A 148 -20.72 -0.51 -28.28
CA LEU A 148 -22.03 -0.95 -28.80
C LEU A 148 -22.95 0.23 -29.11
N ALA A 149 -22.95 1.27 -28.26
CA ALA A 149 -23.76 2.47 -28.49
C ALA A 149 -23.32 3.23 -29.76
N ARG A 150 -22.02 3.27 -30.06
CA ARG A 150 -21.50 3.91 -31.29
C ARG A 150 -21.78 3.12 -32.57
N SER A 151 -21.91 1.80 -32.51
CA SER A 151 -22.23 0.98 -33.70
C SER A 151 -23.69 1.04 -34.15
N LEU A 152 -24.57 1.60 -33.31
CA LEU A 152 -26.00 1.74 -33.60
C LEU A 152 -26.38 3.15 -34.12
N GLN A 153 -25.39 4.04 -34.26
CA GLN A 153 -25.53 5.38 -34.85
C GLN A 153 -24.94 5.39 -36.26
#